data_AF-A0A958MEW3-F1
#
_entry.id   AF-A0A958MEW3-F1
#
_cell.length_a   1.000
_cell.length_b   1.000
_cell.length_c   1.000
_cell.angle_alpha   90.00
_cell.angle_beta   90.00
_cell.angle_gamma   90.00
#
_symmetry.space_group_name_H-M   'P 1'
#
loop_
_entity.id
_entity.type
_entity.pdbx_description
1 polymer ?
#
loop_
_entity_poly.entity_id
_entity_poly.type
_entity_poly.pdbx_seq_one_letter_code
_entity_poly.pdbx_strand_id
1 'polypeptide(L)'
;MNVVMPKLIQWLHIAIIVFLLFGFLASGSLLYFHLTSIPLVIGHWHMNKGECILTQWERRWTGTSAPAERAPNFTQQLFAKCHIHPSDQQVEWITHGLLVLSGSISVGKVLLL
;
A
#
# COMPACT_ATOMS: atom_id res chain seq x y z
N MET A 1 0.09 -23.58 13.78
CA MET A 1 0.48 -22.28 13.17
C MET A 1 -0.65 -21.28 13.42
N ASN A 2 -0.38 -20.17 14.11
CA ASN A 2 -1.41 -19.18 14.47
C ASN A 2 -1.87 -18.40 13.23
N VAL A 3 -2.99 -18.84 12.64
CA VAL A 3 -3.65 -18.23 11.46
C VAL A 3 -4.14 -16.81 11.68
N VAL A 4 -4.10 -16.31 12.92
CA VAL A 4 -4.57 -14.96 13.30
C VAL A 4 -3.62 -13.88 12.81
N MET A 5 -2.30 -14.09 12.89
CA MET A 5 -1.31 -13.05 12.60
C MET A 5 -1.24 -12.66 11.11
N PRO A 6 -1.21 -13.60 10.14
CA PRO A 6 -1.22 -13.25 8.72
C PRO A 6 -2.49 -12.50 8.32
N LYS A 7 -3.66 -12.90 8.87
CA LYS A 7 -4.92 -12.20 8.63
C LYS A 7 -4.90 -10.76 9.14
N LEU A 8 -4.34 -10.53 10.34
CA LEU A 8 -4.19 -9.18 10.89
C LEU A 8 -3.31 -8.29 9.99
N ILE A 9 -2.21 -8.85 9.48
CA ILE A 9 -1.31 -8.14 8.56
C ILE A 9 -2.02 -7.79 7.24
N GLN A 10 -2.86 -8.68 6.71
CA GLN A 10 -3.67 -8.40 5.52
C GLN A 10 -4.68 -7.28 5.77
N TRP A 11 -5.39 -7.31 6.91
CA TRP A 11 -6.31 -6.24 7.30
C TRP A 11 -5.61 -4.90 7.44
N LEU A 12 -4.40 -4.89 7.99
CA LEU A 12 -3.59 -3.69 8.11
C LEU A 12 -3.19 -3.12 6.74
N HIS A 13 -2.80 -3.95 5.78
CA HIS A 13 -2.56 -3.49 4.41
C HIS A 13 -3.80 -2.85 3.78
N ILE A 14 -4.95 -3.52 3.93
CA ILE A 14 -6.23 -3.00 3.40
C ILE A 14 -6.53 -1.64 4.03
N ALA A 15 -6.39 -1.52 5.36
CA ALA A 15 -6.61 -0.25 6.06
C ALA A 15 -5.69 0.86 5.56
N ILE A 16 -4.39 0.58 5.37
CA ILE A 16 -3.42 1.53 4.81
C ILE A 16 -3.81 1.94 3.39
N ILE A 17 -4.16 0.99 2.52
CA ILE A 17 -4.55 1.28 1.13
C ILE A 17 -5.83 2.13 1.11
N VAL A 18 -6.84 1.76 1.88
CA VAL A 18 -8.09 2.53 1.99
C VAL A 18 -7.80 3.95 2.49
N PHE A 19 -6.97 4.09 3.51
CA PHE A 19 -6.57 5.40 4.02
C PHE A 19 -5.82 6.23 2.96
N LEU A 20 -4.88 5.62 2.23
CA LEU A 20 -4.13 6.33 1.20
C LEU A 20 -4.99 6.70 -0.01
N LEU A 21 -5.96 5.88 -0.39
CA LEU A 21 -6.85 6.17 -1.51
C LEU A 21 -7.90 7.22 -1.14
N PHE A 22 -8.52 7.13 0.04
CA PHE A 22 -9.69 7.94 0.42
C PHE A 22 -9.44 8.96 1.54
N GLY A 23 -8.21 9.06 2.05
CA GLY A 23 -7.86 9.96 3.16
C GLY A 23 -8.05 11.45 2.84
N PHE A 24 -8.11 11.81 1.56
CA PHE A 24 -8.47 13.17 1.11
C PHE A 24 -9.88 13.62 1.55
N LEU A 25 -10.77 12.68 1.87
CA LEU A 25 -12.11 12.99 2.40
C LEU A 25 -12.03 13.58 3.82
N ALA A 26 -10.96 13.31 4.56
CA ALA A 26 -10.79 13.79 5.92
C ALA A 26 -10.47 15.30 6.02
N SER A 27 -10.52 15.86 7.21
CA SER A 27 -10.25 17.27 7.49
C SER A 27 -9.28 17.44 8.67
N GLY A 28 -8.74 18.65 8.82
CA GLY A 28 -7.86 19.01 9.93
C GLY A 28 -6.56 18.20 9.95
N SER A 29 -6.14 17.75 11.14
CA SER A 29 -4.89 17.01 11.34
C SER A 29 -4.81 15.71 10.53
N LEU A 30 -5.94 15.05 10.27
CA LEU A 30 -5.96 13.80 9.51
C LEU A 30 -5.63 14.02 8.02
N LEU A 31 -6.01 15.17 7.46
CA LEU A 31 -5.69 15.54 6.08
C LEU A 31 -4.18 15.78 5.92
N TYR A 32 -3.55 16.46 6.88
CA TYR A 32 -2.09 16.61 6.91
C TYR A 32 -1.39 15.26 7.09
N PHE A 33 -1.91 14.39 7.97
CA PHE A 33 -1.37 13.05 8.13
C PHE A 33 -1.44 12.25 6.82
N HIS A 34 -2.56 12.31 6.09
CA HIS A 34 -2.71 11.70 4.76
C HIS A 34 -1.67 12.22 3.77
N LEU A 35 -1.52 13.55 3.68
CA LEU A 35 -0.51 14.19 2.81
C LEU A 35 0.91 13.75 3.13
N THR A 36 1.27 13.65 4.40
CA THR A 36 2.60 13.17 4.81
C THR A 36 2.77 11.66 4.59
N SER A 37 1.69 10.88 4.68
CA SER A 37 1.75 9.42 4.54
C SER A 37 2.05 8.98 3.11
N ILE A 38 1.59 9.72 2.10
CA ILE A 38 1.82 9.40 0.69
C ILE A 38 3.32 9.33 0.34
N PRO A 39 4.14 10.39 0.52
CA PRO A 39 5.56 10.33 0.20
C PRO A 39 6.32 9.34 1.11
N LEU A 40 5.89 9.16 2.36
CA LEU A 40 6.46 8.16 3.25
C LEU A 40 6.26 6.73 2.74
N VAL A 41 5.06 6.41 2.26
CA VAL A 41 4.77 5.08 1.71
C VAL A 41 5.48 4.85 0.38
N ILE A 42 5.50 5.85 -0.52
CA ILE A 42 6.26 5.78 -1.77
C ILE A 42 7.76 5.56 -1.48
N GLY A 43 8.33 6.37 -0.57
CA GLY A 43 9.72 6.25 -0.15
C GLY A 43 10.02 4.90 0.49
N HIS A 44 9.15 4.44 1.40
CA HIS A 44 9.24 3.11 2.01
C HIS A 44 9.27 2.02 0.94
N TRP A 45 8.41 2.12 -0.06
CA TRP A 45 8.31 1.12 -1.12
C TRP A 45 9.55 1.08 -2.01
N HIS A 46 10.09 2.26 -2.36
CA HIS A 46 11.33 2.40 -3.10
C HIS A 46 12.54 1.82 -2.33
N MET A 47 12.63 2.11 -1.02
CA MET A 47 13.71 1.60 -0.17
C MET A 47 13.65 0.07 0.03
N ASN A 48 12.46 -0.52 -0.09
CA ASN A 48 12.23 -1.94 0.12
C ASN A 48 12.03 -2.71 -1.21
N LYS A 49 12.64 -2.26 -2.32
CA LYS A 49 12.61 -2.94 -3.63
C LYS A 49 11.22 -3.30 -4.14
N GLY A 50 10.22 -2.44 -3.94
CA GLY A 50 8.88 -2.79 -4.39
C GLY A 50 8.15 -3.78 -3.46
N GLU A 51 8.61 -3.97 -2.22
CA GLU A 51 7.89 -4.74 -1.20
C GLU A 51 7.44 -3.92 0.01
N CYS A 52 6.25 -4.22 0.53
CA CYS A 52 5.81 -3.70 1.82
C CYS A 52 6.46 -4.49 2.96
N ILE A 53 6.85 -3.81 4.05
CA ILE A 53 7.42 -4.46 5.24
C ILE A 53 6.43 -5.44 5.88
N LEU A 54 5.14 -5.13 5.77
CA LEU A 54 4.08 -6.00 6.23
C LEU A 54 4.05 -7.32 5.44
N THR A 55 4.34 -7.31 4.13
CA THR A 55 4.48 -8.54 3.33
C THR A 55 5.71 -9.35 3.77
N GLN A 56 6.82 -8.70 4.12
CA GLN A 56 7.99 -9.38 4.67
C GLN A 56 7.66 -10.05 6.02
N TRP A 57 6.90 -9.36 6.88
CA TRP A 57 6.43 -9.91 8.15
C TRP A 57 5.46 -11.07 7.94
N GLU A 58 4.52 -10.96 7.01
CA GLU A 58 3.60 -12.04 6.67
C GLU A 58 4.36 -13.31 6.32
N ARG A 59 5.35 -13.23 5.42
CA ARG A 59 6.21 -14.37 5.04
C ARG A 59 6.96 -14.97 6.22
N ARG A 60 7.51 -14.12 7.09
CA ARG A 60 8.23 -14.58 8.29
C ARG A 60 7.32 -15.36 9.23
N TRP A 61 6.05 -14.99 9.32
CA TRP A 61 5.05 -15.66 10.17
C TRP A 61 4.44 -16.90 9.52
N THR A 62 4.33 -16.95 8.20
CA THR A 62 3.82 -18.12 7.47
C THR A 62 4.89 -19.17 7.20
N GLY A 63 6.16 -18.88 7.51
CA GLY A 63 7.29 -19.78 7.24
C GLY A 63 7.59 -19.92 5.74
N THR A 64 7.05 -19.02 4.91
CA THR A 64 7.21 -19.08 3.46
C THR A 64 8.56 -18.46 3.10
N SER A 65 9.59 -19.30 2.98
CA SER A 65 10.96 -18.92 2.63
C SER A 65 11.16 -18.69 1.12
N ALA A 66 10.09 -18.42 0.37
CA ALA A 66 10.22 -18.16 -1.06
C ALA A 66 11.15 -16.94 -1.25
N PRO A 67 12.18 -17.02 -2.11
CA PRO A 67 13.12 -15.93 -2.30
C PRO A 67 12.37 -14.65 -2.61
N ALA A 68 12.73 -13.56 -1.92
CA ALA A 68 12.00 -12.30 -1.93
C ALA A 68 11.76 -11.72 -3.34
N GLU A 69 12.59 -12.12 -4.30
CA GLU A 69 12.49 -11.77 -5.72
C GLU A 69 11.31 -12.39 -6.49
N ARG A 70 10.61 -13.42 -5.96
CA ARG A 70 9.53 -14.11 -6.71
C ARG A 70 8.19 -14.18 -5.99
N ALA A 71 8.10 -13.72 -4.75
CA ALA A 71 6.82 -13.78 -4.03
C ALA A 71 5.97 -12.56 -4.43
N PRO A 72 4.72 -12.76 -4.86
CA PRO A 72 3.88 -11.64 -5.25
C PRO A 72 3.58 -10.74 -4.05
N ASN A 73 3.80 -9.44 -4.20
CA ASN A 73 3.51 -8.47 -3.16
C ASN A 73 1.99 -8.34 -2.94
N PHE A 74 1.57 -7.71 -1.84
CA PHE A 74 0.15 -7.64 -1.47
C PHE A 74 -0.72 -7.07 -2.61
N THR A 75 -0.23 -6.07 -3.33
CA THR A 75 -0.95 -5.44 -4.45
C THR A 75 -1.12 -6.40 -5.62
N GLN A 76 -0.09 -7.18 -5.97
CA GLN A 76 -0.21 -8.23 -6.99
C GLN A 76 -1.18 -9.33 -6.57
N GLN A 77 -1.18 -9.73 -5.29
CA GLN A 77 -2.17 -10.69 -4.77
C GLN A 77 -3.61 -10.15 -4.86
N LEU A 78 -3.79 -8.83 -4.65
CA LEU A 78 -5.09 -8.17 -4.81
C LEU A 78 -5.57 -8.20 -6.26
N PHE A 79 -4.69 -7.87 -7.22
CA PHE A 79 -5.02 -7.95 -8.65
C PHE A 79 -5.31 -9.39 -9.10
N ALA A 80 -4.54 -10.36 -8.61
CA ALA A 80 -4.75 -11.78 -8.91
C ALA A 80 -6.12 -12.27 -8.43
N LYS A 81 -6.61 -11.80 -7.26
CA LYS A 81 -7.98 -12.07 -6.80
C LYS A 81 -9.06 -11.51 -7.72
N CYS A 82 -8.76 -10.46 -8.47
CA CYS A 82 -9.64 -9.91 -9.50
C CYS A 82 -9.44 -10.56 -10.88
N HIS A 83 -8.67 -11.66 -10.98
CA HIS A 83 -8.26 -12.31 -12.23
C HIS A 83 -7.42 -11.43 -13.17
N ILE A 84 -6.80 -10.37 -12.65
CA ILE A 84 -5.92 -9.47 -13.41
C ILE A 84 -4.47 -9.81 -13.08
N HIS A 85 -3.64 -10.00 -14.11
CA HIS A 85 -2.21 -10.28 -13.97
C HIS A 85 -1.39 -9.15 -14.60
N PRO A 86 -1.34 -7.97 -13.94
CA PRO A 86 -0.52 -6.87 -14.42
C PRO A 86 0.97 -7.19 -14.26
N SER A 87 1.80 -6.61 -15.13
CA SER A 87 3.25 -6.63 -14.94
C SER A 87 3.65 -5.80 -13.71
N ASP A 88 4.85 -6.04 -13.16
CA ASP A 88 5.38 -5.30 -12.01
C ASP A 88 5.37 -3.78 -12.28
N GLN A 89 5.76 -3.39 -13.49
CA GLN A 89 5.72 -2.02 -13.95
C GLN A 89 4.27 -1.49 -13.96
N GLN A 90 3.29 -2.24 -14.45
CA GLN A 90 1.89 -1.79 -14.42
C GLN A 90 1.37 -1.60 -12.99
N VAL A 91 1.71 -2.51 -12.06
CA VAL A 91 1.34 -2.38 -10.65
C VAL A 91 1.92 -1.11 -10.04
N GLU A 92 3.19 -0.85 -10.33
CA GLU A 92 3.87 0.35 -9.86
C GLU A 92 3.19 1.62 -10.38
N TRP A 93 2.96 1.73 -11.69
CA TRP A 93 2.36 2.89 -12.31
C TRP A 93 0.93 3.14 -11.83
N ILE A 94 0.11 2.09 -11.74
CA ILE A 94 -1.27 2.20 -11.24
C ILE A 94 -1.26 2.68 -9.80
N THR A 95 -0.43 2.07 -8.95
CA THR A 95 -0.45 2.39 -7.51
C THR A 95 0.10 3.79 -7.27
N HIS A 96 1.23 4.16 -7.86
CA HIS A 96 1.78 5.51 -7.74
C HIS A 96 0.83 6.55 -8.34
N GLY A 97 0.23 6.27 -9.49
CA GLY A 97 -0.76 7.15 -10.13
C GLY A 97 -1.96 7.41 -9.22
N LEU A 98 -2.52 6.38 -8.61
CA LEU A 98 -3.63 6.52 -7.65
C LEU A 98 -3.23 7.31 -6.40
N LEU A 99 -2.04 7.06 -5.86
CA LEU A 99 -1.53 7.79 -4.69
C LEU A 99 -1.31 9.28 -5.00
N VAL A 100 -0.66 9.58 -6.13
CA VAL A 100 -0.42 10.97 -6.55
C VAL A 100 -1.74 11.70 -6.82
N LEU A 101 -2.70 11.04 -7.47
CA LEU A 101 -4.03 11.59 -7.70
C LEU A 101 -4.73 11.91 -6.38
N SER A 102 -4.75 10.95 -5.45
CA SER A 102 -5.34 11.12 -4.12
C SER A 102 -4.66 12.26 -3.35
N GLY A 103 -3.33 12.31 -3.35
CA GLY A 103 -2.57 13.38 -2.71
C GLY A 103 -2.80 14.75 -3.33
N SER A 104 -2.95 14.84 -4.65
CA SER A 104 -3.24 16.10 -5.36
C SER A 104 -4.59 16.67 -4.94
N ILE A 105 -5.60 15.81 -4.73
CA ILE A 105 -6.91 16.22 -4.19
C ILE A 105 -6.74 16.78 -2.78
N SER A 106 -5.96 16.10 -1.92
CA SER A 106 -5.66 16.59 -0.56
C SER A 106 -4.94 17.93 -0.56
N VAL A 107 -3.95 18.13 -1.44
CA VAL A 107 -3.23 19.40 -1.59
C VAL A 107 -4.20 20.51 -2.00
N GLY A 108 -5.03 20.26 -3.02
CA GLY A 108 -6.04 21.23 -3.47
C GLY A 108 -6.99 21.62 -2.35
N LYS A 109 -7.41 20.66 -1.52
CA LYS A 109 -8.28 20.92 -0.36
C LYS A 109 -7.59 21.76 0.71
N VAL A 110 -6.30 21.55 0.96
CA VAL A 110 -5.53 22.39 1.91
C VAL A 110 -5.32 23.80 1.37
N LEU A 111 -5.09 23.97 0.06
CA LEU A 111 -4.88 25.29 -0.55
C LEU A 111 -6.15 26.14 -0.66
N LEU A 112 -7.33 25.51 -0.61
CA LEU A 112 -8.63 26.18 -0.69
C LEU A 112 -9.26 26.47 0.69
N LEU A 113 -8.63 26.03 1.77
CA LEU A 113 -9.00 26.30 3.17
C LEU A 113 -8.28 27.54 3.69
#